data_AF-A0A970EK87-F1
#
_entry.id   AF-A0A970EK87-F1
#
_cell.length_a   1.000
_cell.length_b   1.000
_cell.length_c   1.000
_cell.angle_alpha   90.00
_cell.angle_beta   90.00
_cell.angle_gamma   90.00
#
_symmetry.space_group_name_H-M   'P 1'
#
loop_
_entity.id
_entity.type
_entity.pdbx_description
1 polymer ?
#
loop_
_entity_poly.entity_id
_entity_poly.type
_entity_poly.pdbx_seq_one_letter_code
_entity_poly.pdbx_strand_id
1 'polypeptide(L)'
;MQIEDTVEKTVIPKIRAKIRFDYKGKSRPARFFFGGKNSEEVADELREQQAALWRNVPLQGIMIEKIDLGEIYFVYDEETDDEVAFAPLELEVIADSLWFLVRFAVREEFRRVKIIEPPELTLSLQEMEQIFFEVHNQTNSQVKQRLKRYAD
;
A
#
# COMPACT_ATOMS: atom_id res chain seq x y z
N MET A 1 30.92 -44.49 5.68
CA MET A 1 29.50 -44.17 5.91
C MET A 1 29.43 -42.70 6.22
N GLN A 2 29.18 -41.87 5.20
CA GLN A 2 29.06 -40.42 5.35
C GLN A 2 27.61 -40.13 5.73
N ILE A 3 27.41 -39.55 6.90
CA ILE A 3 26.13 -39.01 7.34
C ILE A 3 26.09 -37.62 6.71
N GLU A 4 25.44 -37.51 5.55
CA GLU A 4 25.10 -36.21 5.00
C GLU A 4 23.91 -35.67 5.81
N ASP A 5 24.19 -34.69 6.66
CA ASP A 5 23.20 -33.86 7.31
C ASP A 5 22.31 -33.23 6.23
N THR A 6 21.13 -33.83 6.03
CA THR A 6 20.07 -33.24 5.23
C THR A 6 19.51 -32.10 6.08
N VAL A 7 20.12 -30.92 5.98
CA VAL A 7 19.56 -29.70 6.55
C VAL A 7 18.24 -29.47 5.82
N GLU A 8 17.15 -29.90 6.46
CA GLU A 8 15.79 -29.61 6.04
C GLU A 8 15.67 -28.09 5.97
N LYS A 9 15.78 -27.56 4.75
CA LYS A 9 15.66 -26.13 4.49
C LYS A 9 14.22 -25.78 4.84
N THR A 10 14.01 -25.25 6.04
CA THR A 10 12.69 -24.86 6.53
C THR A 10 12.16 -23.78 5.58
N VAL A 11 11.31 -24.18 4.64
CA VAL A 11 10.72 -23.25 3.68
C VAL A 11 9.72 -22.43 4.47
N ILE A 12 10.10 -21.20 4.83
CA ILE A 12 9.14 -20.25 5.41
C ILE A 12 8.08 -20.03 4.32
N PRO A 13 6.81 -20.37 4.57
CA PRO A 13 5.77 -20.25 3.57
C PRO A 13 5.58 -18.78 3.21
N LYS A 14 5.80 -18.47 1.92
CA LYS A 14 5.56 -17.13 1.40
C LYS A 14 4.06 -16.83 1.37
N ILE A 15 3.71 -15.56 1.48
CA ILE A 15 2.33 -15.09 1.51
C ILE A 15 2.00 -14.45 0.17
N ARG A 16 1.03 -15.01 -0.54
CA ARG A 16 0.47 -14.39 -1.74
C ARG A 16 -0.72 -13.52 -1.35
N ALA A 17 -0.71 -12.26 -1.75
CA ALA A 17 -1.76 -11.32 -1.38
C ALA A 17 -2.12 -10.35 -2.51
N LYS A 18 -3.34 -9.83 -2.45
CA LYS A 18 -3.81 -8.67 -3.21
C LYS A 18 -3.92 -7.46 -2.30
N ILE A 19 -3.33 -6.34 -2.69
CA ILE A 19 -3.39 -5.08 -1.95
C ILE A 19 -3.99 -4.02 -2.86
N ARG A 20 -5.06 -3.36 -2.41
CA ARG A 20 -5.70 -2.28 -3.16
C ARG A 20 -5.44 -0.93 -2.50
N PHE A 21 -5.05 0.02 -3.34
CA PHE A 21 -4.93 1.43 -3.03
C PHE A 21 -5.88 2.23 -3.91
N ASP A 22 -6.50 3.28 -3.37
CA ASP A 22 -7.34 4.21 -4.14
C ASP A 22 -6.78 5.62 -3.99
N TYR A 23 -6.24 6.18 -5.08
CA TYR A 23 -5.63 7.51 -5.09
C TYR A 23 -6.71 8.58 -5.24
N LYS A 24 -6.81 9.50 -4.28
CA LYS A 24 -7.79 10.60 -4.25
C LYS A 24 -7.31 11.78 -5.10
N GLY A 25 -8.12 12.20 -6.07
CA GLY A 25 -7.93 13.44 -6.81
C GLY A 25 -8.35 14.65 -5.99
N LYS A 26 -7.39 15.33 -5.35
CA LYS A 26 -7.72 16.57 -4.61
C LYS A 26 -7.93 17.71 -5.61
N SER A 27 -9.19 18.08 -5.87
CA SER A 27 -9.54 19.29 -6.61
C SER A 27 -8.90 20.49 -5.92
N ARG A 28 -7.87 21.09 -6.52
CA ARG A 28 -7.39 22.40 -6.05
C ARG A 28 -8.28 23.47 -6.68
N PRO A 29 -8.91 24.38 -5.90
CA PRO A 29 -9.56 25.53 -6.51
C PRO A 29 -8.51 26.29 -7.33
N ALA A 30 -8.81 26.55 -8.61
CA ALA A 30 -7.91 27.19 -9.55
C ALA A 30 -7.54 28.58 -9.01
N ARG A 31 -6.38 28.70 -8.36
CA ARG A 31 -5.99 29.97 -7.73
C ARG A 31 -5.40 30.97 -8.71
N PHE A 32 -4.98 30.55 -9.89
CA PHE A 32 -4.53 31.44 -10.96
C PHE A 32 -4.80 30.80 -12.33
N PHE A 33 -5.24 31.63 -13.26
CA PHE A 33 -5.45 31.41 -14.69
C PHE A 33 -4.50 30.35 -15.30
N PHE A 34 -5.03 29.50 -16.20
CA PHE A 34 -4.42 28.37 -16.95
C PHE A 34 -4.73 26.95 -16.41
N GLY A 35 -5.73 26.30 -17.01
CA GLY A 35 -5.80 24.84 -17.22
C GLY A 35 -5.52 23.94 -16.01
N GLY A 36 -6.22 24.14 -14.90
CA GLY A 36 -6.10 23.26 -13.74
C GLY A 36 -6.61 21.86 -14.06
N LYS A 37 -5.81 20.84 -13.75
CA LYS A 37 -6.20 19.44 -13.91
C LYS A 37 -7.45 19.15 -13.07
N ASN A 38 -8.41 18.45 -13.65
CA ASN A 38 -9.62 18.06 -12.92
C ASN A 38 -9.30 16.95 -11.91
N SER A 39 -10.26 16.63 -11.02
CA SER A 39 -10.06 15.61 -9.96
C SER A 39 -9.62 14.26 -10.55
N GLU A 40 -10.22 13.86 -11.68
CA GLU A 40 -9.93 12.61 -12.38
C GLU A 40 -8.47 12.56 -12.86
N GLU A 41 -8.01 13.59 -13.59
CA GLU A 41 -6.63 13.70 -14.08
C GLU A 41 -5.62 13.66 -12.92
N VAL A 42 -5.93 14.34 -11.82
CA VAL A 42 -5.05 14.31 -10.62
C VAL A 42 -5.00 12.92 -9.99
N ALA A 43 -6.14 12.24 -9.85
CA ALA A 43 -6.21 10.90 -9.31
C ALA A 43 -5.43 9.91 -10.19
N ASP A 44 -5.62 10.01 -11.50
CA ASP A 44 -4.99 9.16 -12.50
C ASP A 44 -3.47 9.32 -12.51
N GLU A 45 -2.98 10.55 -12.49
CA GLU A 45 -1.54 10.83 -12.44
C GLU A 45 -0.88 10.32 -11.17
N LEU A 46 -1.52 10.47 -10.01
CA LEU A 46 -1.02 9.92 -8.75
C LEU A 46 -0.94 8.39 -8.82
N ARG A 47 -1.97 7.75 -9.39
CA ARG A 47 -2.02 6.30 -9.61
C ARG A 47 -0.90 5.84 -10.54
N GLU A 48 -0.71 6.50 -11.68
CA GLU A 48 0.33 6.16 -12.65
C GLU A 48 1.75 6.36 -12.09
N GLN A 49 2.00 7.46 -11.39
CA GLN A 49 3.28 7.69 -10.71
C GLN A 49 3.58 6.58 -9.71
N GLN A 50 2.59 6.19 -8.91
CA GLN A 50 2.79 5.16 -7.89
C GLN A 50 2.91 3.76 -8.51
N ALA A 51 2.21 3.46 -9.60
CA ALA A 51 2.41 2.26 -10.39
C ALA A 51 3.83 2.19 -10.97
N ALA A 52 4.35 3.30 -11.49
CA ALA A 52 5.72 3.39 -12.01
C ALA A 52 6.76 3.14 -10.92
N LEU A 53 6.57 3.69 -9.70
CA LEU A 53 7.44 3.41 -8.56
C LEU A 53 7.44 1.91 -8.23
N TRP A 54 6.26 1.29 -8.16
CA TRP A 54 6.12 -0.12 -7.85
C TRP A 54 6.74 -1.06 -8.88
N ARG A 55 6.77 -0.68 -10.17
CA ARG A 55 7.45 -1.47 -11.20
C ARG A 55 8.97 -1.45 -11.07
N ASN A 56 9.54 -0.36 -10.54
CA ASN A 56 10.97 -0.07 -10.68
C ASN A 56 11.74 -0.05 -9.35
N VAL A 57 11.05 0.09 -8.21
CA VAL A 57 11.68 0.19 -6.89
C VAL A 57 11.61 -1.16 -6.19
N PRO A 58 12.77 -1.81 -5.91
CA PRO A 58 12.79 -3.07 -5.19
C PRO A 58 12.32 -2.87 -3.74
N LEU A 59 11.52 -3.81 -3.25
CA LEU A 59 10.94 -3.78 -1.92
C LEU A 59 11.45 -4.97 -1.15
N GLN A 60 12.07 -4.72 0.00
CA GLN A 60 12.62 -5.79 0.81
C GLN A 60 11.49 -6.74 1.24
N GLY A 61 11.67 -8.03 0.98
CA GLY A 61 10.73 -9.07 1.39
C GLY A 61 9.41 -9.09 0.63
N ILE A 62 9.25 -8.28 -0.44
CA ILE A 62 8.05 -8.25 -1.28
C ILE A 62 8.43 -8.28 -2.76
N MET A 63 7.83 -9.23 -3.47
CA MET A 63 7.85 -9.32 -4.92
C MET A 63 6.48 -8.92 -5.46
N ILE A 64 6.45 -7.97 -6.41
CA ILE A 64 5.22 -7.61 -7.11
C ILE A 64 5.11 -8.52 -8.34
N GLU A 65 4.04 -9.31 -8.41
CA GLU A 65 3.75 -10.20 -9.53
C GLU A 65 2.93 -9.49 -10.61
N LYS A 66 1.94 -8.70 -10.19
CA LYS A 66 1.02 -8.01 -11.08
C LYS A 66 0.62 -6.67 -10.52
N ILE A 67 0.43 -5.70 -11.41
CA ILE A 67 -0.19 -4.41 -11.12
C ILE A 67 -1.41 -4.30 -12.03
N ASP A 68 -2.56 -4.05 -11.42
CA ASP A 68 -3.84 -3.84 -12.11
C ASP A 68 -4.34 -2.43 -11.84
N LEU A 69 -4.77 -1.75 -12.90
CA LEU A 69 -5.21 -0.37 -12.87
C LEU A 69 -6.73 -0.39 -13.03
N GLY A 70 -7.45 -0.10 -11.95
CA GLY A 70 -8.90 -0.15 -11.96
C GLY A 70 -9.52 1.10 -12.59
N GLU A 71 -10.80 1.00 -12.92
CA GLU A 71 -11.58 2.14 -13.41
C GLU A 71 -11.71 3.22 -12.34
N ILE A 72 -11.57 4.49 -12.77
CA ILE A 72 -11.76 5.64 -11.90
C ILE A 72 -13.24 5.74 -11.53
N TYR A 73 -13.51 6.01 -10.26
CA TYR A 73 -14.87 6.22 -9.77
C TYR A 73 -14.96 7.53 -8.99
N PHE A 74 -16.17 8.08 -8.90
CA PHE A 74 -16.44 9.33 -8.21
C PHE A 74 -17.23 9.07 -6.93
N VAL A 75 -16.88 9.80 -5.89
CA VAL A 75 -17.62 9.82 -4.62
C VAL A 75 -17.97 11.26 -4.33
N TYR A 76 -19.25 11.52 -4.14
CA TYR A 76 -19.73 12.81 -3.68
C TYR A 76 -19.33 13.03 -2.22
N ASP A 77 -18.65 14.15 -1.96
CA ASP A 77 -18.17 14.56 -0.65
C ASP A 77 -19.12 15.65 -0.11
N GLU A 78 -20.01 15.26 0.82
CA GLU A 78 -21.04 16.13 1.39
C GLU A 78 -20.44 17.34 2.14
N GLU A 79 -19.21 17.24 2.67
CA GLU A 79 -18.58 18.34 3.39
C GLU A 79 -18.12 19.45 2.44
N THR A 80 -17.68 19.07 1.24
CA THR A 80 -17.18 20.02 0.23
C THR A 80 -18.19 20.34 -0.86
N ASP A 81 -19.34 19.64 -0.91
CA ASP A 81 -20.35 19.73 -1.98
C ASP A 81 -19.71 19.55 -3.37
N ASP A 82 -18.84 18.53 -3.49
CA ASP A 82 -18.05 18.28 -4.71
C ASP A 82 -17.93 16.77 -5.00
N GLU A 83 -17.77 16.41 -6.28
CA GLU A 83 -17.47 15.03 -6.69
C GLU A 83 -15.96 14.80 -6.70
N VAL A 84 -15.50 13.82 -5.93
CA VAL A 84 -14.09 13.47 -5.88
C VAL A 84 -13.81 12.17 -6.60
N ALA A 85 -12.87 12.23 -7.55
CA ALA A 85 -12.37 11.06 -8.25
C ALA A 85 -11.41 10.23 -7.38
N PHE A 86 -11.51 8.92 -7.52
CA PHE A 86 -10.63 7.93 -6.94
C PHE A 86 -10.15 6.97 -8.02
N ALA A 87 -8.83 6.83 -8.15
CA ALA A 87 -8.20 5.95 -9.13
C ALA A 87 -7.65 4.68 -8.43
N PRO A 88 -8.27 3.49 -8.61
CA PRO A 88 -7.85 2.26 -7.95
C PRO A 88 -6.58 1.64 -8.56
N LEU A 89 -5.73 1.09 -7.72
CA LEU A 89 -4.56 0.30 -8.09
C LEU A 89 -4.52 -0.95 -7.22
N GLU A 90 -4.53 -2.13 -7.84
CA GLU A 90 -4.39 -3.41 -7.16
C GLU A 90 -3.03 -4.05 -7.46
N LEU A 91 -2.29 -4.39 -6.42
CA LEU A 91 -1.05 -5.15 -6.49
C LEU A 91 -1.33 -6.60 -6.15
N GLU A 92 -0.86 -7.53 -6.97
CA GLU A 92 -0.66 -8.92 -6.57
C GLU A 92 0.80 -9.10 -6.17
N VAL A 93 1.03 -9.58 -4.95
CA VAL A 93 2.36 -9.66 -4.35
C VAL A 93 2.62 -11.02 -3.72
N ILE A 94 3.90 -11.40 -3.69
CA ILE A 94 4.43 -12.45 -2.84
C ILE A 94 5.30 -11.79 -1.77
N ALA A 95 4.94 -11.96 -0.50
CA ALA A 95 5.70 -11.48 0.63
C ALA A 95 6.39 -12.63 1.37
N ASP A 96 7.58 -12.37 1.90
CA ASP A 96 8.33 -13.35 2.69
C ASP A 96 7.73 -13.53 4.10
N SER A 97 6.99 -12.54 4.61
CA SER A 97 6.22 -12.64 5.86
C SER A 97 5.14 -11.57 5.99
N LEU A 98 4.21 -11.74 6.95
CA LEU A 98 3.08 -10.81 7.16
C LEU A 98 3.56 -9.41 7.55
N TRP A 99 4.68 -9.35 8.28
CA TRP A 99 5.38 -8.13 8.64
C TRP A 99 5.60 -7.18 7.45
N PHE A 100 6.08 -7.71 6.32
CA PHE A 100 6.33 -6.90 5.14
C PHE A 100 5.04 -6.37 4.52
N LEU A 101 3.94 -7.14 4.55
CA LEU A 101 2.63 -6.69 4.07
C LEU A 101 2.06 -5.56 4.92
N VAL A 102 2.25 -5.59 6.25
CA VAL A 102 1.77 -4.54 7.16
C VAL A 102 2.37 -3.18 6.79
N ARG A 103 3.63 -3.13 6.36
CA ARG A 103 4.28 -1.88 5.90
C ARG A 103 3.62 -1.25 4.68
N PHE A 104 2.88 -2.02 3.88
CA PHE A 104 2.12 -1.52 2.74
C PHE A 104 0.75 -1.00 3.15
N ALA A 105 0.17 -1.56 4.22
CA ALA A 105 -1.16 -1.20 4.68
C ALA A 105 -1.21 0.19 5.33
N VAL A 106 -0.08 0.73 5.80
CA VAL A 106 -0.05 2.02 6.49
C VAL A 106 0.14 3.19 5.53
N ARG A 107 -0.82 3.36 4.61
CA ARG A 107 -0.88 4.49 3.66
C ARG A 107 -2.28 5.12 3.65
N GLU A 108 -2.38 6.40 3.33
CA GLU A 108 -3.68 7.10 3.25
C GLU A 108 -4.58 6.46 2.17
N GLU A 109 -3.97 5.99 1.09
CA GLU A 109 -4.65 5.41 -0.06
C GLU A 109 -5.02 3.94 0.16
N PHE A 110 -4.52 3.29 1.22
CA PHE A 110 -4.78 1.87 1.46
C PHE A 110 -6.27 1.62 1.67
N ARG A 111 -6.83 0.66 0.93
CA ARG A 111 -8.24 0.27 1.05
C ARG A 111 -8.42 -1.14 1.59
N ARG A 112 -7.63 -2.10 1.10
CA ARG A 112 -7.74 -3.49 1.55
C ARG A 112 -6.47 -4.29 1.27
N VAL A 113 -6.30 -5.33 2.08
CA VAL A 113 -5.42 -6.46 1.80
C VAL A 113 -6.26 -7.74 1.82
N LYS A 114 -6.05 -8.61 0.84
CA LYS A 114 -6.63 -9.94 0.77
C LYS A 114 -5.51 -10.96 0.64
N ILE A 115 -5.37 -11.83 1.63
CA ILE A 115 -4.45 -12.97 1.56
C ILE A 115 -5.11 -14.03 0.66
N ILE A 116 -4.39 -14.46 -0.36
CA ILE A 116 -4.82 -15.50 -1.30
C ILE A 116 -4.29 -16.85 -0.80
N GLU A 117 -3.00 -16.89 -0.47
CA GLU A 117 -2.31 -18.07 0.05
C GLU A 117 -1.29 -17.65 1.12
N PRO A 118 -1.06 -18.48 2.15
CA PRO A 118 -1.86 -19.66 2.51
C PRO A 118 -3.25 -19.28 3.08
N PRO A 119 -4.21 -20.23 3.15
CA PRO A 119 -5.53 -19.99 3.75
C PRO A 119 -5.46 -19.76 5.27
N GLU A 120 -4.43 -20.30 5.92
CA GLU A 120 -4.17 -20.13 7.34
C GLU A 120 -2.72 -19.70 7.54
N LEU A 121 -2.50 -18.77 8.47
CA LEU A 121 -1.17 -18.27 8.83
C LEU A 121 -0.88 -18.57 10.29
N THR A 122 0.28 -19.17 10.55
CA THR A 122 0.84 -19.27 11.90
C THR A 122 1.91 -18.18 12.04
N LEU A 123 1.80 -17.36 13.08
CA LEU A 123 2.76 -16.30 13.38
C LEU A 123 3.54 -16.67 14.64
N SER A 124 4.86 -16.53 14.58
CA SER A 124 5.70 -16.61 15.76
C SER A 124 5.48 -15.40 16.68
N LEU A 125 5.83 -15.54 17.96
CA LEU A 125 5.79 -14.42 18.91
C LEU A 125 6.67 -13.26 18.44
N GLN A 126 7.84 -13.56 17.86
CA GLN A 126 8.75 -12.55 17.32
C GLN A 126 8.13 -11.77 16.14
N GLU A 127 7.45 -12.45 15.22
CA GLU A 127 6.74 -11.78 14.12
C GLU A 127 5.60 -10.90 14.63
N MET A 128 4.87 -11.36 15.64
CA MET A 128 3.83 -10.57 16.29
C MET A 128 4.42 -9.31 16.93
N GLU A 129 5.51 -9.43 17.69
CA GLU A 129 6.21 -8.28 18.30
C GLU A 129 6.67 -7.27 17.24
N GLN A 130 7.26 -7.76 16.14
CA GLN A 130 7.64 -6.91 15.01
C GLN A 130 6.42 -6.14 14.50
N ILE A 131 5.33 -6.83 14.14
CA ILE A 131 4.09 -6.21 13.63
C ILE A 131 3.60 -5.11 14.57
N PHE A 132 3.49 -5.36 15.88
CA PHE A 132 3.06 -4.34 16.84
C PHE A 132 3.98 -3.13 16.86
N PHE A 133 5.30 -3.34 16.80
CA PHE A 133 6.28 -2.27 16.77
C PHE A 133 6.16 -1.38 15.52
N GLU A 134 5.88 -1.94 14.35
CA GLU A 134 5.66 -1.12 13.15
C GLU A 134 4.36 -0.36 13.18
N VAL A 135 3.29 -0.99 13.61
CA VAL A 135 2.01 -0.29 13.74
C VAL A 135 2.19 0.93 14.65
N HIS A 136 2.91 0.76 15.77
CA HIS A 136 3.26 1.87 16.66
C HIS A 136 4.12 2.94 15.95
N ASN A 137 5.21 2.55 15.29
CA ASN A 137 6.12 3.47 14.62
C ASN A 137 5.44 4.24 13.49
N GLN A 138 4.69 3.53 12.66
CA GLN A 138 3.97 4.12 11.53
C GLN A 138 2.91 5.11 12.02
N THR A 139 2.14 4.75 13.05
CA THR A 139 1.16 5.67 13.67
C THR A 139 1.83 6.94 14.18
N ASN A 140 2.94 6.80 14.93
CA ASN A 140 3.69 7.95 15.44
C ASN A 140 4.32 8.79 14.32
N SER A 141 4.81 8.15 13.25
CA SER A 141 5.40 8.84 12.11
C SER A 141 4.37 9.70 11.39
N GLN A 142 3.15 9.18 11.18
CA GLN A 142 2.06 9.93 10.58
C GLN A 142 1.61 11.10 11.47
N VAL A 143 1.49 10.87 12.78
CA VAL A 143 1.15 11.94 13.73
C VAL A 143 2.21 13.05 13.69
N LYS A 144 3.50 12.70 13.75
CA LYS A 144 4.60 13.69 13.64
C LYS A 144 4.57 14.45 12.32
N GLN A 145 4.30 13.77 11.20
CA GLN A 145 4.19 14.44 9.89
C GLN A 145 3.01 15.41 9.85
N ARG A 146 1.84 15.02 10.40
CA ARG A 146 0.68 15.91 10.50
C ARG A 146 1.00 17.13 11.36
N LEU A 147 1.61 16.93 12.54
CA LEU A 147 2.00 18.02 13.43
C LEU A 147 2.98 19.00 12.78
N LYS A 148 3.97 18.51 12.00
CA LYS A 148 4.86 19.39 11.23
C LYS A 148 4.11 20.26 10.22
N ARG A 149 3.15 19.69 9.48
CA ARG A 149 2.31 20.46 8.52
C ARG A 149 1.44 21.54 9.17
N TYR A 150 1.21 21.49 10.49
CA TYR A 150 0.50 22.54 11.22
C TYR A 150 1.43 23.60 11.83
N ALA A 151 2.73 23.32 11.90
CA ALA A 151 3.74 24.24 12.42
C ALA A 151 4.39 25.10 11.32
N ASP A 152 4.27 24.68 10.06
CA ASP A 152 4.65 25.42 8.84
C ASP A 152 3.43 26.12 8.22
#